data_AF-X1TKW6-F1
#
_entry.id   AF-X1TKW6-F1
#
_cell.length_a   1.000
_cell.length_b   1.000
_cell.length_c   1.000
_cell.angle_alpha   90.00
_cell.angle_beta   90.00
_cell.angle_gamma   90.00
#
_symmetry.space_group_name_H-M   'P 1'
#
loop_
_entity.id
_entity.type
_entity.pdbx_description
1 polymer ?
#
loop_
_entity_poly.entity_id
_entity_poly.type
_entity_poly.pdbx_seq_one_letter_code
_entity_poly.pdbx_strand_id
1 'polypeptide(L)'
;WIPVLAGVIPLKSVGMARFMNKNVAGVFVPDELINKLAEAEDKVKTGIEIAANLIKELKGISQGVHIMAIGSEKKVPQILDAAGL
;
A
#
# COMPACT_ATOMS: atom_id res chain seq x y z
N TRP A 1 19.27 17.93 8.43
CA TRP A 1 17.93 17.37 8.15
C TRP A 1 17.89 15.95 8.66
N ILE A 2 16.76 15.55 9.28
CA ILE A 2 16.54 14.19 9.75
C ILE A 2 15.84 13.42 8.61
N PRO A 3 16.36 12.27 8.14
CA PRO A 3 15.67 11.48 7.12
C PRO A 3 14.32 10.96 7.60
N VAL A 4 13.32 10.99 6.73
CA VAL A 4 11.97 10.48 6.98
C VAL A 4 11.67 9.36 5.99
N LEU A 5 11.12 8.25 6.51
CA LEU A 5 10.62 7.15 5.70
C LEU A 5 9.09 7.18 5.70
N ALA A 6 8.49 7.06 4.51
CA ALA A 6 7.04 6.92 4.40
C ALA A 6 6.65 5.45 4.63
N GLY A 7 5.73 5.20 5.57
CA GLY A 7 5.21 3.86 5.84
C GLY A 7 4.16 3.45 4.81
N VAL A 8 4.33 2.27 4.20
CA VAL A 8 3.40 1.74 3.19
C VAL A 8 2.92 0.35 3.60
N ILE A 9 1.59 0.17 3.72
CA ILE A 9 0.94 -1.11 3.99
C ILE A 9 0.17 -1.55 2.73
N PRO A 10 0.61 -2.61 2.03
CA PRO A 10 -0.13 -3.13 0.88
C PRO A 10 -1.48 -3.73 1.28
N LEU A 11 -2.54 -3.34 0.57
CA LEU A 11 -3.90 -3.84 0.83
C LEU A 11 -4.09 -5.21 0.17
N LYS A 12 -4.40 -6.23 0.97
CA LYS A 12 -4.57 -7.61 0.48
C LYS A 12 -6.02 -7.99 0.21
N SER A 13 -6.97 -7.22 0.75
CA SER A 13 -8.40 -7.46 0.62
C SER A 13 -9.20 -6.22 0.99
N VAL A 14 -10.45 -6.18 0.54
CA VAL A 14 -11.45 -5.16 0.95
C VAL A 14 -11.67 -5.20 2.47
N GLY A 15 -11.71 -6.41 3.05
CA GLY A 15 -11.86 -6.57 4.50
C GLY A 15 -10.71 -5.96 5.29
N MET A 16 -9.48 -6.09 4.80
CA MET A 16 -8.31 -5.45 5.40
C MET A 16 -8.42 -3.92 5.33
N ALA A 17 -8.78 -3.36 4.18
CA ALA A 17 -8.93 -1.91 4.02
C ALA A 17 -9.99 -1.33 4.98
N ARG A 18 -11.17 -1.97 5.06
CA ARG A 18 -12.23 -1.59 6.01
C ARG A 18 -11.80 -1.75 7.47
N PHE A 19 -11.05 -2.81 7.78
CA PHE A 19 -10.50 -3.02 9.12
C PHE A 19 -9.54 -1.89 9.51
N MET A 20 -8.68 -1.45 8.58
CA MET A 20 -7.73 -0.36 8.83
C MET A 20 -8.46 0.94 9.17
N ASN A 21 -9.47 1.33 8.38
CA ASN A 21 -10.28 2.53 8.65
C ASN A 21 -10.98 2.47 10.01
N LYS A 22 -11.48 1.29 10.41
CA LYS A 22 -12.27 1.15 11.63
C LYS A 22 -11.40 1.04 12.90
N ASN A 23 -10.23 0.42 12.81
CA ASN A 23 -9.50 -0.06 13.99
C ASN A 23 -8.07 0.52 14.12
N VAL A 24 -7.53 1.18 13.10
CA VAL A 24 -6.16 1.71 13.16
C VAL A 24 -6.22 3.23 13.25
N ALA A 25 -5.88 3.77 14.43
CA ALA A 25 -5.91 5.20 14.68
C ALA A 25 -4.97 5.95 13.72
N GLY A 26 -5.47 7.04 13.13
CA GLY A 26 -4.70 7.85 12.19
C GLY A 26 -4.56 7.26 10.78
N VAL A 27 -5.17 6.10 10.50
CA VAL A 27 -5.21 5.54 9.15
C VAL A 27 -6.56 5.84 8.48
N PHE A 28 -6.48 6.25 7.22
CA PHE A 28 -7.62 6.41 6.34
C PHE A 28 -7.28 5.86 4.96
N VAL A 29 -8.07 4.89 4.51
CA VAL A 29 -8.05 4.30 3.17
C VAL A 29 -9.26 4.88 2.42
N PRO A 30 -9.03 5.67 1.36
CA PRO A 30 -10.10 6.24 0.55
C PRO A 30 -11.05 5.21 -0.03
N ASP A 31 -12.35 5.53 -0.08
CA ASP A 31 -13.39 4.63 -0.62
C ASP A 31 -13.13 4.22 -2.07
N GLU A 32 -12.53 5.11 -2.87
CA GLU A 32 -12.13 4.80 -4.25
C GLU A 32 -11.18 3.60 -4.32
N LEU A 33 -10.18 3.53 -3.43
CA LEU A 33 -9.24 2.41 -3.38
C LEU A 33 -9.92 1.13 -2.88
N ILE A 34 -10.89 1.25 -1.96
CA ILE A 34 -11.68 0.12 -1.47
C ILE A 34 -12.56 -0.44 -2.59
N ASN A 35 -13.22 0.43 -3.37
CA ASN A 35 -14.06 0.05 -4.51
C ASN A 35 -13.22 -0.59 -5.62
N LYS A 36 -12.07 0.01 -5.96
CA LYS A 36 -11.11 -0.56 -6.90
C LYS A 36 -10.68 -1.98 -6.49
N LEU A 37 -10.45 -2.22 -5.21
CA LEU A 37 -10.16 -3.57 -4.69
C LEU A 37 -11.37 -4.50 -4.71
N ALA A 38 -12.59 -3.98 -4.54
CA ALA A 38 -13.80 -4.81 -4.54
C ALA A 38 -14.10 -5.34 -5.93
N GLU A 39 -13.96 -4.48 -6.94
CA GLU A 39 -14.21 -4.76 -8.36
C GLU A 39 -13.07 -5.55 -9.03
N ALA A 40 -11.88 -5.58 -8.41
CA ALA A 40 -10.74 -6.33 -8.92
C ALA A 40 -10.97 -7.85 -8.95
N GLU A 41 -10.67 -8.45 -10.11
CA GLU A 41 -10.56 -9.90 -10.32
C GLU A 41 -9.44 -10.47 -9.44
N ASP A 42 -8.23 -9.89 -9.54
CA ASP A 42 -7.11 -10.18 -8.65
C ASP A 42 -6.87 -9.02 -7.67
N LYS A 43 -7.41 -9.20 -6.46
CA LYS A 43 -7.31 -8.23 -5.36
C LYS A 43 -5.89 -8.07 -4.84
N VAL A 44 -5.10 -9.14 -4.89
CA VAL A 44 -3.70 -9.11 -4.45
C VAL A 44 -2.88 -8.29 -5.43
N LYS A 45 -3.00 -8.57 -6.73
CA LYS A 45 -2.32 -7.80 -7.78
C LYS A 45 -2.73 -6.33 -7.73
N THR A 46 -4.03 -6.04 -7.61
CA THR A 46 -4.53 -4.66 -7.48
C THR A 46 -3.97 -3.97 -6.24
N GLY A 47 -3.86 -4.69 -5.11
CA GLY A 47 -3.21 -4.20 -3.90
C GLY A 47 -1.74 -3.85 -4.08
N ILE A 48 -1.00 -4.66 -4.84
CA ILE A 48 0.39 -4.39 -5.22
C ILE A 48 0.46 -3.12 -6.07
N GLU A 49 -0.41 -2.97 -7.07
CA GLU A 49 -0.46 -1.79 -7.93
C GLU A 49 -0.79 -0.52 -7.16
N ILE A 50 -1.74 -0.57 -6.22
CA ILE A 50 -2.06 0.55 -5.32
C ILE A 50 -0.84 0.95 -4.49
N ALA A 51 -0.16 -0.02 -3.86
CA ALA A 51 1.04 0.24 -3.07
C ALA A 51 2.18 0.83 -3.92
N ALA A 52 2.40 0.28 -5.11
CA ALA A 52 3.42 0.74 -6.05
C ALA A 52 3.16 2.18 -6.53
N ASN A 53 1.91 2.52 -6.85
CA ASN A 53 1.55 3.88 -7.24
C ASN A 53 1.75 4.87 -6.08
N LEU A 54 1.36 4.50 -4.86
CA LEU A 54 1.62 5.33 -3.68
C LEU A 54 3.13 5.55 -3.47
N ILE A 55 3.96 4.52 -3.64
CA ILE A 55 5.43 4.66 -3.55
C ILE A 55 5.96 5.64 -4.61
N LYS A 56 5.44 5.59 -5.84
CA LYS A 56 5.81 6.54 -6.90
C LYS A 56 5.43 7.98 -6.55
N GLU A 57 4.23 8.18 -6.00
CA GLU A 57 3.74 9.50 -5.58
C GLU A 57 4.53 10.08 -4.39
N LEU A 58 5.04 9.22 -3.52
CA LEU A 58 5.88 9.61 -2.39
C LEU A 58 7.31 10.00 -2.80
N LYS A 59 7.71 9.75 -4.06
CA LYS A 59 9.04 10.08 -4.55
C LYS A 59 9.25 11.60 -4.53
N GLY A 60 10.27 12.05 -3.79
CA GLY A 60 10.56 13.47 -3.58
C GLY A 60 9.89 14.07 -2.33
N ILE A 61 8.97 13.35 -1.69
CA ILE A 61 8.35 13.73 -0.40
C ILE A 61 9.15 13.10 0.76
N SER A 62 9.52 11.83 0.64
CA SER A 62 10.35 11.11 1.62
C SER A 62 11.68 10.62 1.01
N GLN A 63 12.68 10.37 1.85
CA GLN A 63 13.98 9.84 1.42
C GLN A 63 13.96 8.32 1.21
N GLY A 64 12.86 7.67 1.59
CA GLY A 64 12.65 6.25 1.38
C GLY A 64 11.26 5.80 1.83
N VAL A 65 11.03 4.50 1.73
CA VAL A 65 9.78 3.86 2.13
C VAL A 65 10.05 2.69 3.07
N HIS A 66 9.20 2.53 4.08
CA HIS A 66 9.18 1.37 4.95
C HIS A 66 7.95 0.53 4.59
N ILE A 67 8.16 -0.60 3.91
CA ILE A 67 7.09 -1.51 3.50
C ILE A 67 6.73 -2.45 4.65
N MET A 68 5.52 -2.28 5.18
CA MET A 68 4.94 -3.13 6.22
C MET A 68 4.17 -4.27 5.55
N ALA A 69 4.87 -5.37 5.27
CA ALA A 69 4.33 -6.46 4.45
C ALA A 69 3.19 -7.26 5.12
N ILE A 70 3.12 -7.31 6.46
CA ILE A 70 2.11 -8.01 7.27
C ILE A 70 1.71 -9.37 6.66
N GLY A 71 2.58 -10.38 6.67
CA GLY A 71 2.28 -11.70 6.12
C GLY A 71 2.20 -11.75 4.60
N SER A 72 2.83 -10.81 3.91
CA SER A 72 2.98 -10.79 2.45
C SER A 72 4.41 -10.46 2.01
N GLU A 73 5.37 -10.93 2.78
CA GLU A 73 6.81 -10.72 2.60
C GLU A 73 7.27 -11.18 1.20
N LYS A 74 6.72 -12.29 0.72
CA LYS A 74 7.02 -12.83 -0.62
C LYS A 74 6.58 -11.92 -1.78
N LYS A 75 5.70 -10.95 -1.53
CA LYS A 75 5.19 -10.02 -2.56
C LYS A 75 5.94 -8.70 -2.56
N VAL A 76 6.84 -8.47 -1.59
CA VAL A 76 7.65 -7.23 -1.54
C VAL A 76 8.45 -7.02 -2.83
N PRO A 77 9.13 -8.02 -3.42
CA PRO A 77 9.83 -7.83 -4.70
C PRO A 77 8.89 -7.34 -5.80
N GLN A 78 7.68 -7.90 -5.91
CA GLN A 78 6.69 -7.50 -6.91
C GLN A 78 6.21 -6.05 -6.73
N ILE A 79 6.13 -5.57 -5.48
CA ILE A 79 5.80 -4.17 -5.19
C ILE A 79 6.92 -3.24 -5.63
N LEU A 80 8.18 -3.62 -5.38
CA LEU A 80 9.35 -2.85 -5.80
C LEU A 80 9.46 -2.80 -7.33
N ASP A 81 9.34 -3.95 -8.01
CA ASP A 81 9.33 -4.04 -9.47
C ASP A 81 8.22 -3.16 -10.07
N ALA A 82 7.00 -3.23 -9.53
CA ALA A 82 5.87 -2.40 -9.97
C ALA A 82 6.09 -0.90 -9.68
N ALA A 83 6.83 -0.57 -8.61
CA ALA A 83 7.23 0.79 -8.26
C ALA A 83 8.37 1.33 -9.15
N GLY A 84 9.08 0.45 -9.86
CA GLY A 84 10.29 0.78 -10.63
C GLY A 84 11.50 1.03 -9.74
N LEU A 85 11.63 0.25 -8.66
CA LEU A 85 12.73 0.29 -7.68
C LEU A 85 13.56 -0.99 -7.70
#